data_AF-A0A348UWL8-F1
#
_entry.id   AF-A0A348UWL8-F1
#
_cell.length_a   1.000
_cell.length_b   1.000
_cell.length_c   1.000
_cell.angle_alpha   90.00
_cell.angle_beta   90.00
_cell.angle_gamma   90.00
#
_symmetry.space_group_name_H-M   'P 1'
#
loop_
_entity.id
_entity.type
_entity.pdbx_description
1 polymer ?
#
loop_
_entity_poly.entity_id
_entity_poly.type
_entity_poly.pdbx_seq_one_letter_code
_entity_poly.pdbx_strand_id
1 'polypeptide(L)'
;METKWFDEKTGIFRLDEIVAERESFQKIMADQMVTDQEIRDQSALVVDILKKLHETLPEEHRKDVMNLLAEITVLYAATKYHDIQEIWRR
;
A
#
# COMPACT_ATOMS: atom_id res chain seq x y z
N MET A 1 4.04 -15.19 13.67
CA MET A 1 5.38 -14.64 13.37
C MET A 1 5.25 -13.14 13.30
N GLU A 2 6.15 -12.41 13.94
CA GLU A 2 6.23 -10.96 13.81
C GLU A 2 6.62 -10.63 12.35
N THR A 3 5.81 -9.82 11.67
CA THR A 3 6.18 -9.31 10.34
C THR A 3 7.41 -8.43 10.54
N LYS A 4 8.52 -8.70 9.84
CA LYS A 4 9.70 -7.84 9.84
C LYS A 4 9.51 -6.75 8.79
N TRP A 5 9.23 -5.54 9.24
CA TRP A 5 8.90 -4.41 8.36
C TRP A 5 10.14 -3.88 7.63
N PHE A 6 11.30 -4.03 8.25
CA PHE A 6 12.58 -3.58 7.72
C PHE A 6 13.50 -4.77 7.48
N ASP A 7 14.31 -4.69 6.43
CA ASP A 7 15.45 -5.58 6.26
C ASP A 7 16.52 -5.24 7.31
N GLU A 8 16.95 -6.25 8.06
CA GLU A 8 17.87 -6.06 9.19
C GLU A 8 19.30 -5.65 8.78
N LYS A 9 19.66 -5.84 7.50
CA LYS A 9 21.00 -5.53 6.99
C LYS A 9 21.07 -4.16 6.35
N THR A 10 20.01 -3.75 5.66
CA THR A 10 19.97 -2.54 4.84
C THR A 10 19.12 -1.43 5.46
N GLY A 11 18.23 -1.76 6.41
CA GLY A 11 17.28 -0.83 7.00
C GLY A 11 16.15 -0.42 6.05
N ILE A 12 16.05 -1.06 4.88
CA ILE A 12 15.04 -0.74 3.86
C ILE A 12 13.68 -1.28 4.30
N PHE A 13 12.64 -0.46 4.12
CA PHE A 13 11.26 -0.87 4.35
C PHE A 13 10.81 -1.86 3.26
N ARG A 14 10.45 -3.08 3.67
CA ARG A 14 10.14 -4.22 2.78
C ARG A 14 8.69 -4.24 2.31
N LEU A 15 8.18 -3.09 1.88
CA LEU A 15 6.77 -2.94 1.53
C LEU A 15 6.40 -3.76 0.30
N ASP A 16 7.28 -3.82 -0.69
CA ASP A 16 7.12 -4.58 -1.93
C ASP A 16 6.97 -6.09 -1.67
N GLU A 17 7.81 -6.64 -0.80
CA GLU A 17 7.71 -8.04 -0.38
C GLU A 17 6.39 -8.30 0.38
N ILE A 18 6.05 -7.42 1.33
CA ILE A 18 4.79 -7.52 2.09
C ILE A 18 3.57 -7.44 1.17
N VAL A 19 3.61 -6.62 0.12
CA VAL A 19 2.54 -6.50 -0.88
C VAL A 19 2.44 -7.77 -1.71
N ALA A 20 3.56 -8.32 -2.19
CA ALA A 20 3.59 -9.55 -2.98
C ALA A 20 3.04 -10.77 -2.20
N GLU A 21 3.16 -10.76 -0.89
CA GLU A 21 2.61 -11.80 0.00
C GLU A 21 1.11 -11.64 0.29
N ARG A 22 0.47 -10.50 -0.06
CA ARG A 22 -0.97 -10.32 0.19
C ARG A 22 -1.79 -11.19 -0.75
N GLU A 23 -2.67 -12.00 -0.18
CA GLU A 23 -3.65 -12.80 -0.92
C GLU A 23 -4.48 -11.94 -1.88
N SER A 24 -4.88 -10.73 -1.47
CA SER A 24 -5.65 -9.83 -2.34
C SER A 24 -4.84 -9.38 -3.55
N PHE A 25 -3.55 -9.07 -3.37
CA PHE A 25 -2.66 -8.72 -4.48
C PHE A 25 -2.44 -9.92 -5.41
N GLN A 26 -2.16 -11.10 -4.86
CA GLN A 26 -1.98 -12.34 -5.64
C GLN A 26 -3.23 -12.68 -6.47
N LYS A 27 -4.42 -12.51 -5.89
CA LYS A 27 -5.70 -12.74 -6.58
C LYS A 27 -5.90 -11.76 -7.73
N ILE A 28 -5.71 -10.46 -7.48
CA ILE A 28 -5.88 -9.39 -8.48
C ILE A 28 -4.89 -9.55 -9.64
N MET A 29 -3.68 -10.03 -9.36
CA MET A 29 -2.63 -10.18 -10.37
C MET A 29 -2.63 -11.56 -11.06
N ALA A 30 -3.54 -12.47 -10.68
CA ALA A 30 -3.49 -13.87 -11.10
C ALA A 30 -3.59 -14.05 -12.63
N ASP A 31 -4.42 -13.24 -13.29
CA ASP A 31 -4.63 -13.27 -14.75
C ASP A 31 -3.92 -12.11 -15.47
N GLN A 32 -3.16 -11.29 -14.73
CA GLN A 32 -2.46 -10.09 -15.21
C GLN A 32 -3.36 -8.99 -15.78
N MET A 33 -4.69 -9.06 -15.56
CA MET A 33 -5.64 -8.08 -16.06
C MET A 33 -6.52 -7.57 -14.92
N VAL A 34 -6.14 -6.42 -14.36
CA VAL A 34 -6.90 -5.79 -13.28
C VAL A 34 -8.23 -5.26 -13.80
N THR A 35 -9.33 -5.73 -13.20
CA THR A 35 -10.70 -5.35 -13.54
C THR A 35 -11.25 -4.25 -12.63
N ASP A 36 -12.26 -3.52 -13.10
CA ASP A 36 -12.95 -2.52 -12.27
C ASP A 36 -13.58 -3.14 -11.02
N GLN A 37 -14.02 -4.40 -11.09
CA GLN A 37 -14.61 -5.08 -9.95
C GLN A 37 -13.57 -5.34 -8.87
N GLU A 38 -12.38 -5.78 -9.24
CA GLU A 38 -11.27 -6.00 -8.32
C GLU A 38 -10.82 -4.70 -7.63
N ILE A 39 -10.80 -3.58 -8.37
CA ILE A 39 -10.52 -2.27 -7.79
C ILE A 39 -11.61 -1.88 -6.78
N ARG A 40 -12.89 -2.11 -7.09
CA ARG A 40 -14.00 -1.84 -6.16
C ARG A 40 -13.88 -2.70 -4.90
N ASP A 41 -13.61 -3.99 -5.05
CA ASP A 41 -13.48 -4.93 -3.92
C ASP A 41 -12.29 -4.56 -3.03
N GLN A 42 -11.13 -4.25 -3.62
CA GLN A 42 -9.96 -3.80 -2.87
C GLN A 42 -10.21 -2.45 -2.19
N SER A 43 -10.95 -1.55 -2.83
CA SER A 43 -11.33 -0.26 -2.23
C SER A 43 -12.25 -0.45 -1.02
N ALA A 44 -13.23 -1.36 -1.10
CA ALA A 44 -14.10 -1.72 0.01
C ALA A 44 -13.29 -2.29 1.19
N LEU A 45 -12.36 -3.21 0.90
CA LEU A 45 -11.47 -3.79 1.91
C LEU A 45 -10.64 -2.71 2.63
N VAL A 46 -10.06 -1.75 1.89
CA VAL A 46 -9.29 -0.65 2.50
C VAL A 46 -10.17 0.20 3.41
N VAL A 47 -11.39 0.55 2.99
CA VAL A 47 -12.32 1.33 3.81
C VAL A 47 -12.68 0.60 5.10
N ASP A 48 -12.94 -0.71 5.04
CA ASP A 48 -13.28 -1.50 6.23
C ASP A 48 -12.11 -1.60 7.21
N ILE A 49 -10.88 -1.75 6.72
CA ILE A 49 -9.66 -1.70 7.55
C ILE A 49 -9.53 -0.32 8.21
N LEU A 50 -9.71 0.77 7.46
CA LEU A 50 -9.60 2.13 7.99
C LEU A 50 -10.64 2.41 9.09
N LYS A 51 -11.90 2.01 8.90
CA LYS A 51 -12.95 2.14 9.92
C LYS A 51 -12.56 1.39 11.20
N LYS A 52 -12.09 0.15 11.05
CA LYS A 52 -11.64 -0.66 12.19
C LYS A 52 -10.46 -0.01 12.92
N LEU A 53 -9.47 0.51 12.20
CA LEU A 53 -8.33 1.21 12.81
C LEU A 53 -8.77 2.49 13.53
N HIS A 54 -9.71 3.24 12.94
CA HIS A 54 -10.25 4.45 13.56
C HIS A 54 -10.96 4.17 14.89
N GLU A 55 -11.71 3.07 14.98
CA GLU A 55 -12.42 2.65 16.18
C GLU A 55 -11.51 2.06 17.26
N THR A 56 -10.43 1.38 16.86
CA THR A 56 -9.58 0.60 17.78
C THR A 56 -8.34 1.34 18.26
N LEU A 57 -7.83 2.31 17.50
CA LEU A 57 -6.61 3.04 17.87
C LEU A 57 -6.91 4.28 18.72
N PRO A 58 -6.08 4.55 19.76
CA PRO A 58 -6.03 5.84 20.43
C PRO A 58 -5.80 7.00 19.46
N GLU A 59 -6.30 8.19 19.81
CA GLU A 59 -6.26 9.36 18.92
C GLU A 59 -4.85 9.73 18.45
N GLU A 60 -3.86 9.65 19.34
CA GLU A 60 -2.46 9.90 19.02
C GLU A 60 -1.94 8.97 17.91
N HIS A 61 -2.25 7.68 18.00
CA HIS A 61 -1.84 6.69 16.99
C HIS A 61 -2.64 6.81 15.69
N ARG A 62 -3.89 7.29 15.73
CA ARG A 62 -4.65 7.59 14.51
C ARG A 62 -3.96 8.65 13.66
N LYS A 63 -3.41 9.68 14.30
CA LYS A 63 -2.66 10.74 13.59
C LYS A 63 -1.40 10.18 12.93
N ASP A 64 -0.64 9.34 13.63
CA ASP A 64 0.57 8.73 13.09
C ASP A 64 0.26 7.82 11.89
N VAL A 65 -0.79 7.00 11.99
CA VAL A 65 -1.26 6.15 10.87
C VAL A 65 -1.70 7.00 9.68
N MET A 66 -2.48 8.06 9.91
CA MET A 66 -2.92 8.94 8.82
C MET A 66 -1.75 9.64 8.13
N ASN A 67 -0.76 10.10 8.90
CA ASN A 67 0.46 10.70 8.33
C ASN A 67 1.22 9.68 7.49
N LEU A 68 1.42 8.46 7.98
CA LEU A 68 2.11 7.41 7.23
C LEU A 68 1.38 7.07 5.92
N LEU A 69 0.05 6.91 5.96
CA LEU A 69 -0.75 6.64 4.77
C LEU A 69 -0.66 7.78 3.75
N ALA A 70 -0.68 9.03 4.22
CA ALA A 70 -0.52 10.19 3.36
C ALA A 70 0.85 10.21 2.66
N GLU A 71 1.93 10.05 3.42
CA GLU A 71 3.31 10.09 2.87
C GLU A 71 3.59 8.92 1.91
N ILE A 72 3.10 7.71 2.21
CA ILE A 72 3.19 6.57 1.28
C ILE A 72 2.40 6.85 -0.01
N THR A 73 1.24 7.49 0.09
CA THR A 73 0.44 7.86 -1.10
C THR A 73 1.14 8.92 -1.94
N VAL A 74 1.75 9.92 -1.29
CA VAL A 74 2.58 10.94 -1.96
C VAL A 74 3.74 10.27 -2.69
N LEU A 75 4.47 9.36 -2.03
CA LEU A 75 5.57 8.62 -2.64
C LEU A 75 5.09 7.81 -3.85
N TYR A 76 4.01 7.05 -3.71
CA TYR A 76 3.44 6.26 -4.80
C TYR A 76 3.08 7.13 -6.01
N ALA A 77 2.38 8.24 -5.77
CA ALA A 77 2.00 9.18 -6.83
C ALA A 77 3.25 9.79 -7.50
N ALA A 78 4.22 10.25 -6.72
CA ALA A 78 5.47 10.83 -7.22
C ALA A 78 6.26 9.85 -8.09
N THR A 79 6.38 8.58 -7.66
CA THR A 79 7.02 7.53 -8.46
C THR A 79 6.28 7.29 -9.78
N LYS A 80 4.94 7.21 -9.77
CA LYS A 80 4.17 7.04 -11.01
C LYS A 80 4.37 8.19 -11.98
N TYR A 81 4.38 9.43 -11.49
CA TYR A 81 4.66 10.59 -12.34
C TYR A 81 6.11 10.58 -12.85
N HIS A 82 7.07 10.19 -12.01
CA HIS A 82 8.46 10.05 -12.41
C HIS A 82 8.60 9.05 -13.57
N ASP A 83 8.02 7.85 -13.45
CA ASP A 83 8.09 6.80 -14.45
C ASP A 83 7.49 7.24 -15.79
N ILE A 84 6.32 7.90 -15.77
CA ILE A 84 5.67 8.45 -16.96
C ILE A 84 6.55 9.52 -17.62
N GLN A 85 7.14 10.42 -16.81
CA GLN A 85 8.02 11.47 -17.33
C GLN A 85 9.32 10.90 -17.91
N GLU A 86 9.88 9.85 -17.33
CA GLU A 86 11.05 9.18 -17.91
C GLU A 86 10.76 8.60 -19.29
N ILE A 87 9.58 8.03 -19.51
CA ILE A 87 9.16 7.54 -20.83
C ILE A 87 9.14 8.69 -21.84
N TRP A 88 8.65 9.87 -21.45
CA TRP A 88 8.58 11.04 -22.33
C TRP A 88 9.92 11.74 -22.57
N ARG A 89 10.94 11.49 -21.73
CA ARG A 89 12.29 12.04 -21.89
C ARG A 89 13.20 11.18 -22.78
N ARG A 90 12.81 9.95 -23.09
CA ARG A 90 13.52 9.03 -24.01
C ARG A 90 13.01 9.21 -25.42
#